data_AF-A0A7K5AFE0-F1
#
_entry.id   AF-A0A7K5AFE0-F1
#
_cell.length_a   1.000
_cell.length_b   1.000
_cell.length_c   1.000
_cell.angle_alpha   90.00
_cell.angle_beta   90.00
_cell.angle_gamma   90.00
#
_symmetry.space_group_name_H-M   'P 1'
#
loop_
_entity.id
_entity.type
_entity.pdbx_description
1 polymer ?
#
loop_
_entity_poly.entity_id
_entity_poly.type
_entity_poly.pdbx_seq_one_letter_code
_entity_poly.pdbx_strand_id
1 'polypeptide(L)'
;VHVSYLDGKGNLEPQGSVPSAVSTLTDELLKYYQHVTRAVLGDDPQLMKVALQDLQSNSKIAALLPYFVYVVSGVKSVSHDLEQLNRLLHIARSLIQNPFLCLGSYVRSLITSVMYCALEPLAASINPLNDHWTLRDYAAMLLSRIFWSHGDLVSGLYHQILLSLQKVLADPVRPLCSHYGAVVGLHALGWK
;
A
#
# COMPACT_ATOMS: atom_id res chain seq x y z
N VAL A 1 -9.92 -16.93 -4.48
CA VAL A 1 -8.51 -16.76 -4.07
C VAL A 1 -8.47 -16.82 -2.54
N HIS A 2 -7.86 -17.84 -1.95
CA HIS A 2 -7.72 -17.96 -0.50
C HIS A 2 -6.61 -17.01 -0.06
N VAL A 3 -6.98 -15.86 0.51
CA VAL A 3 -6.00 -14.85 0.93
C VAL A 3 -5.43 -15.29 2.27
N SER A 4 -4.15 -15.69 2.27
CA SER A 4 -3.43 -16.34 3.38
C SER A 4 -3.24 -15.51 4.66
N TYR A 5 -3.96 -14.40 4.85
CA TYR A 5 -3.86 -13.58 6.05
C TYR A 5 -4.58 -14.17 7.27
N LEU A 6 -5.28 -15.30 7.10
CA LEU A 6 -6.13 -15.89 8.13
C LEU A 6 -5.62 -17.21 8.70
N ASP A 7 -4.57 -17.82 8.14
CA ASP A 7 -4.15 -19.16 8.55
C ASP A 7 -2.82 -19.14 9.31
N GLY A 8 -2.90 -19.26 10.64
CA GLY A 8 -1.79 -19.22 11.58
C GLY A 8 -0.94 -20.49 11.63
N LYS A 9 -0.77 -21.21 10.52
CA LYS A 9 0.09 -22.40 10.45
C LYS A 9 0.81 -22.51 9.11
N GLY A 10 2.04 -22.01 9.07
CA GLY A 10 2.98 -22.25 7.98
C GLY A 10 4.37 -21.77 8.34
N ASN A 11 5.28 -22.71 8.63
CA ASN A 11 6.72 -22.47 8.76
C ASN A 11 7.25 -21.93 7.42
N LEU A 12 7.86 -20.74 7.39
CA LEU A 12 8.83 -20.24 6.41
C LEU A 12 9.45 -18.93 6.96
N GLU A 13 10.71 -18.69 6.61
CA GLU A 13 11.69 -17.70 7.11
C GLU A 13 11.18 -16.27 7.46
N PRO A 14 11.89 -15.48 8.31
CA PRO A 14 11.34 -14.29 8.96
C PRO A 14 11.25 -13.09 8.02
N GLN A 15 10.31 -13.11 7.08
CA GLN A 15 9.78 -11.91 6.47
C GLN A 15 8.70 -11.37 7.40
N GLY A 16 9.06 -10.32 8.15
CA GLY A 16 8.17 -9.48 8.95
C GLY A 16 6.98 -10.23 9.52
N SER A 17 7.21 -10.98 10.59
CA SER A 17 6.16 -11.69 11.32
C SER A 17 4.92 -10.80 11.43
N VAL A 18 3.74 -11.36 11.11
CA VAL A 18 2.48 -10.86 11.65
C VAL A 18 2.80 -10.53 13.10
N PRO A 19 2.66 -9.28 13.57
CA PRO A 19 3.06 -8.97 14.93
C PRO A 19 2.38 -10.01 15.82
N SER A 20 3.09 -10.52 16.82
CA SER A 20 2.62 -11.49 17.81
C SER A 20 1.45 -10.97 18.68
N ALA A 21 0.67 -10.04 18.13
CA ALA A 21 -0.34 -9.17 18.68
C ALA A 21 -1.76 -9.55 18.24
N VAL A 22 -1.98 -10.59 17.41
CA VAL A 22 -3.37 -11.06 17.19
C VAL A 22 -4.00 -11.47 18.54
N SER A 23 -3.18 -11.89 19.51
CA SER A 23 -3.59 -12.18 20.90
C SER A 23 -3.89 -10.96 21.78
N THR A 24 -3.70 -9.72 21.31
CA THR A 24 -3.94 -8.49 22.10
C THR A 24 -5.11 -7.65 21.61
N LEU A 25 -5.78 -8.05 20.53
CA LEU A 25 -7.01 -7.37 20.09
C LEU A 25 -8.22 -7.89 20.88
N THR A 26 -9.16 -6.99 21.17
CA THR A 26 -10.48 -7.42 21.64
C THR A 26 -11.23 -8.14 20.51
N ASP A 27 -12.18 -9.01 20.88
CA ASP A 27 -13.03 -9.70 19.90
C ASP A 27 -13.75 -8.72 18.96
N GLU A 28 -14.16 -7.56 19.47
CA GLU A 28 -14.80 -6.51 18.68
C GLU A 28 -13.85 -5.90 17.64
N LEU A 29 -12.61 -5.58 18.02
CA LEU A 29 -11.61 -5.05 17.11
C LEU A 29 -11.20 -6.08 16.06
N LEU A 30 -11.06 -7.35 16.45
CA LEU A 30 -10.76 -8.44 15.52
C LEU A 30 -11.90 -8.64 14.51
N LYS A 31 -13.16 -8.67 14.98
CA LYS A 31 -14.33 -8.74 14.09
C LYS A 31 -14.36 -7.56 13.14
N TYR A 32 -14.18 -6.34 13.64
CA TYR A 32 -14.15 -5.15 12.80
C TYR A 32 -13.06 -5.25 11.72
N TYR A 33 -11.83 -5.61 12.10
CA TYR A 33 -10.71 -5.80 11.18
C TYR A 33 -11.05 -6.81 10.07
N GLN A 34 -11.62 -7.96 10.43
CA GLN A 34 -12.03 -8.99 9.47
C GLN A 34 -13.12 -8.50 8.51
N HIS A 35 -14.15 -7.81 9.01
CA HIS A 35 -15.25 -7.30 8.20
C HIS A 35 -14.76 -6.24 7.20
N VAL A 36 -13.94 -5.30 7.66
CA VAL A 36 -13.38 -4.23 6.82
C VAL A 36 -12.44 -4.81 5.77
N THR A 37 -11.55 -5.73 6.14
CA THR A 37 -10.63 -6.37 5.19
C THR A 37 -11.40 -7.14 4.11
N ARG A 38 -12.42 -7.90 4.51
CA ARG A 38 -13.29 -8.63 3.56
C ARG A 38 -14.07 -7.69 2.66
N ALA A 39 -14.60 -6.58 3.20
CA ALA A 39 -15.31 -5.57 2.44
C ALA A 39 -14.42 -4.91 1.39
N VAL A 40 -13.20 -4.51 1.75
CA VAL A 40 -12.31 -3.80 0.83
C VAL A 40 -11.70 -4.72 -0.23
N LEU A 41 -11.40 -5.98 0.12
CA LEU A 41 -10.78 -6.95 -0.80
C LEU A 41 -11.80 -7.84 -1.54
N GLY A 42 -13.11 -7.67 -1.27
CA GLY A 42 -14.19 -8.45 -1.87
C GLY A 42 -14.87 -7.78 -3.05
N ASP A 43 -15.82 -8.48 -3.67
CA ASP A 43 -16.33 -8.10 -5.00
C ASP A 43 -17.43 -7.01 -4.99
N ASP A 44 -17.91 -6.57 -3.82
CA ASP A 44 -18.96 -5.54 -3.70
C ASP A 44 -18.36 -4.12 -3.68
N PRO A 45 -18.53 -3.30 -4.74
CA PRO A 45 -17.93 -1.97 -4.81
C PRO A 45 -18.57 -0.98 -3.83
N GLN A 46 -19.84 -1.14 -3.48
CA GLN A 46 -20.51 -0.26 -2.52
C GLN A 46 -20.01 -0.54 -1.12
N LEU A 47 -19.89 -1.82 -0.76
CA LEU A 47 -19.34 -2.23 0.52
C LEU A 47 -17.87 -1.83 0.67
N MET A 48 -17.07 -2.00 -0.39
CA MET A 48 -15.70 -1.51 -0.45
C MET A 48 -15.63 0.00 -0.19
N LYS A 49 -16.47 0.80 -0.87
CA LYS A 49 -16.51 2.25 -0.71
C LYS A 49 -16.85 2.66 0.74
N VAL A 50 -17.85 2.02 1.34
CA VAL A 50 -18.25 2.27 2.74
C VAL A 50 -17.09 1.94 3.70
N ALA A 51 -16.45 0.79 3.51
CA ALA A 51 -15.34 0.35 4.35
C ALA A 51 -14.12 1.28 4.25
N LEU A 52 -13.77 1.76 3.05
CA LEU A 52 -12.69 2.72 2.84
C LEU A 52 -13.01 4.08 3.49
N GLN A 53 -14.25 4.56 3.39
CA GLN A 53 -14.67 5.81 4.02
C GLN A 53 -14.63 5.72 5.55
N ASP A 54 -15.01 4.56 6.11
CA ASP A 54 -14.88 4.31 7.54
C ASP A 54 -13.40 4.29 7.96
N LEU A 55 -12.53 3.55 7.24
CA LEU A 55 -11.08 3.56 7.49
C LEU A 55 -10.47 4.96 7.46
N GLN A 56 -10.98 5.85 6.62
CA GLN A 56 -10.50 7.22 6.49
C GLN A 56 -10.90 8.13 7.67
N SER A 57 -11.95 7.82 8.42
CA SER A 57 -12.54 8.75 9.39
C SER A 57 -12.78 8.18 10.79
N ASN A 58 -12.69 6.87 10.96
CA ASN A 58 -12.93 6.21 12.23
C ASN A 58 -11.79 6.48 13.22
N SER A 59 -12.12 7.04 14.38
CA SER A 59 -11.16 7.36 15.44
C SER A 59 -10.79 6.18 16.34
N LYS A 60 -11.53 5.07 16.24
CA LYS A 60 -11.41 3.90 17.15
C LYS A 60 -10.47 2.82 16.63
N ILE A 61 -9.80 3.04 15.48
CA ILE A 61 -9.02 2.01 14.79
C ILE A 61 -7.51 2.14 14.99
N ALA A 62 -7.04 3.01 15.90
CA ALA A 62 -5.61 3.21 16.14
C ALA A 62 -4.88 1.90 16.47
N ALA A 63 -5.50 1.02 17.28
CA ALA A 63 -4.95 -0.29 17.62
C ALA A 63 -4.85 -1.26 16.41
N LEU A 64 -5.59 -0.99 15.34
CA LEU A 64 -5.64 -1.82 14.13
C LEU A 64 -4.67 -1.36 13.03
N LEU A 65 -4.07 -0.17 13.17
CA LEU A 65 -3.12 0.37 12.20
C LEU A 65 -2.02 -0.63 11.79
N PRO A 66 -1.35 -1.36 12.71
CA PRO A 66 -0.30 -2.29 12.32
C PRO A 66 -0.79 -3.42 11.40
N TYR A 67 -2.04 -3.86 11.58
CA TYR A 67 -2.65 -4.94 10.81
C TYR A 67 -3.04 -4.48 9.41
N PHE A 68 -3.63 -3.27 9.29
CA PHE A 68 -3.93 -2.72 7.98
C PHE A 68 -2.65 -2.38 7.18
N VAL A 69 -1.59 -1.91 7.85
CA VAL A 69 -0.28 -1.71 7.21
C VAL A 69 0.33 -3.04 6.76
N TYR A 70 0.15 -4.11 7.54
CA TYR A 70 0.57 -5.46 7.13
C TYR A 70 -0.19 -5.95 5.89
N VAL A 71 -1.51 -5.74 5.81
CA VAL A 71 -2.31 -6.04 4.61
C VAL A 71 -1.77 -5.28 3.39
N VAL A 72 -1.51 -3.97 3.52
CA VAL A 72 -0.91 -3.15 2.46
C VAL A 72 0.51 -3.60 2.10
N SER A 73 1.28 -4.15 3.03
CA SER A 73 2.63 -4.69 2.77
C SER A 73 2.61 -5.94 1.88
N GLY A 74 1.45 -6.58 1.75
CA GLY A 74 1.21 -7.76 0.92
C GLY A 74 1.18 -7.51 -0.60
N VAL A 75 1.44 -6.30 -1.09
CA VAL A 75 1.41 -5.99 -2.54
C VAL A 75 2.24 -6.96 -3.40
N LYS A 76 3.36 -7.48 -2.87
CA LYS A 76 4.22 -8.43 -3.59
C LYS A 76 3.52 -9.76 -3.87
N SER A 77 2.71 -10.27 -2.93
CA SER A 77 2.02 -11.56 -3.09
C SER A 77 0.84 -11.50 -4.07
N VAL A 78 0.34 -10.30 -4.36
CA VAL A 78 -0.77 -10.06 -5.30
C VAL A 78 -0.32 -9.33 -6.57
N SER A 79 0.97 -9.39 -6.92
CA SER A 79 1.52 -8.71 -8.11
C SER A 79 0.88 -9.10 -9.45
N HIS A 80 0.18 -10.23 -9.48
CA HIS A 80 -0.56 -10.76 -10.63
C HIS A 80 -1.99 -10.22 -10.73
N ASP A 81 -2.52 -9.64 -9.66
CA ASP A 81 -3.90 -9.19 -9.53
C ASP A 81 -3.95 -7.66 -9.44
N LEU A 82 -4.21 -7.03 -10.60
CA LEU A 82 -4.25 -5.58 -10.72
C LEU A 82 -5.34 -4.94 -9.85
N GLU A 83 -6.47 -5.62 -9.69
CA GLU A 83 -7.60 -5.12 -8.93
C GLU A 83 -7.28 -5.13 -7.43
N GLN A 84 -6.70 -6.23 -6.93
CA GLN A 84 -6.25 -6.32 -5.53
C GLN A 84 -5.14 -5.31 -5.23
N LEU A 85 -4.18 -5.11 -6.13
CA LEU A 85 -3.17 -4.05 -5.98
C LEU A 85 -3.81 -2.67 -5.82
N ASN A 86 -4.83 -2.35 -6.64
CA ASN A 86 -5.54 -1.08 -6.55
C ASN A 86 -6.27 -0.94 -5.19
N ARG A 87 -6.95 -2.01 -4.74
CA ARG A 87 -7.64 -2.06 -3.44
C ARG A 87 -6.65 -1.83 -2.28
N LEU A 88 -5.45 -2.43 -2.33
CA LEU A 88 -4.40 -2.20 -1.33
C LEU A 88 -3.93 -0.74 -1.31
N LEU A 89 -3.77 -0.09 -2.46
CA LEU A 89 -3.43 1.34 -2.51
C LEU A 89 -4.58 2.23 -2.01
N HIS A 90 -5.83 1.81 -2.14
CA HIS A 90 -6.97 2.50 -1.53
C HIS A 90 -6.99 2.36 0.01
N ILE A 91 -6.62 1.20 0.56
CA ILE A 91 -6.41 1.06 2.01
C ILE A 91 -5.30 2.02 2.46
N ALA A 92 -4.15 1.99 1.79
CA ALA A 92 -3.03 2.88 2.11
C ALA A 92 -3.47 4.34 2.15
N ARG A 93 -4.15 4.81 1.09
CA ARG A 93 -4.70 6.17 1.03
C ARG A 93 -5.63 6.47 2.21
N SER A 94 -6.54 5.56 2.55
CA SER A 94 -7.51 5.77 3.63
C SER A 94 -6.79 5.92 4.98
N LEU A 95 -5.79 5.09 5.25
CA LEU A 95 -4.96 5.20 6.46
C LEU A 95 -4.19 6.52 6.51
N ILE A 96 -3.59 6.94 5.39
CA ILE A 96 -2.78 8.17 5.30
C ILE A 96 -3.65 9.42 5.54
N GLN A 97 -4.91 9.37 5.13
CA GLN A 97 -5.87 10.47 5.25
C GLN A 97 -6.61 10.50 6.58
N ASN A 98 -6.47 9.48 7.43
CA ASN A 98 -7.16 9.41 8.71
C ASN A 98 -6.42 10.27 9.77
N PRO A 99 -7.03 11.37 10.26
CA PRO A 99 -6.39 12.29 11.21
C PRO A 99 -6.22 11.70 12.61
N PHE A 100 -6.87 10.58 12.90
CA PHE A 100 -6.81 9.88 14.19
C PHE A 100 -5.71 8.81 14.24
N LEU A 101 -4.96 8.63 13.14
CA LEU A 101 -3.88 7.64 13.05
C LEU A 101 -2.50 8.29 13.12
N CYS A 102 -1.71 7.91 14.13
CA CYS A 102 -0.30 8.26 14.22
C CYS A 102 0.54 7.27 13.42
N LEU A 103 0.93 7.63 12.19
CA LEU A 103 1.64 6.70 11.29
C LEU A 103 3.05 6.34 11.76
N GLY A 104 3.80 7.27 12.36
CA GLY A 104 5.15 6.99 12.89
C GLY A 104 6.04 6.21 11.91
N SER A 105 6.58 5.08 12.35
CA SER A 105 7.43 4.20 11.52
C SER A 105 6.68 3.45 10.40
N TYR A 106 5.35 3.33 10.49
CA TYR A 106 4.54 2.66 9.48
C TYR A 106 4.54 3.39 8.14
N VAL A 107 4.82 4.71 8.13
CA VAL A 107 4.89 5.49 6.88
C VAL A 107 5.91 4.91 5.89
N ARG A 108 7.04 4.36 6.40
CA ARG A 108 8.08 3.75 5.55
C ARG A 108 7.57 2.49 4.85
N SER A 109 6.81 1.66 5.56
CA SER A 109 6.20 0.45 4.99
C SER A 109 5.18 0.83 3.91
N LEU A 110 4.30 1.82 4.18
CA LEU A 110 3.34 2.31 3.20
C LEU A 110 4.03 2.88 1.95
N ILE A 111 5.07 3.71 2.12
CA ILE A 111 5.87 4.23 1.00
C ILE A 111 6.48 3.09 0.18
N THR A 112 7.00 2.05 0.84
CA THR A 112 7.60 0.90 0.16
C THR A 112 6.57 0.16 -0.69
N SER A 113 5.34 -0.05 -0.18
CA SER A 113 4.26 -0.68 -0.96
C SER A 113 3.81 0.19 -2.13
N VAL A 114 3.69 1.50 -1.94
CA VAL A 114 3.33 2.45 -3.00
C VAL A 114 4.40 2.47 -4.09
N MET A 115 5.68 2.55 -3.71
CA MET A 115 6.81 2.51 -4.63
C MET A 115 6.91 1.19 -5.38
N TYR A 116 6.58 0.06 -4.75
CA TYR A 116 6.49 -1.23 -5.42
C TYR A 116 5.48 -1.21 -6.57
N CYS A 117 4.25 -0.75 -6.31
CA CYS A 117 3.21 -0.64 -7.35
C CYS A 117 3.59 0.35 -8.46
N ALA A 118 4.31 1.43 -8.12
CA ALA A 118 4.75 2.43 -9.09
C ALA A 118 5.90 1.93 -9.98
N LEU A 119 6.88 1.22 -9.42
CA LEU A 119 8.19 1.01 -10.08
C LEU A 119 8.47 -0.43 -10.51
N GLU A 120 7.91 -1.43 -9.85
CA GLU A 120 8.29 -2.81 -10.12
C GLU A 120 7.56 -3.37 -11.35
N PRO A 121 8.18 -4.30 -12.09
CA PRO A 121 7.51 -5.03 -13.16
C PRO A 121 6.53 -6.04 -12.55
N LEU A 122 5.27 -5.64 -12.43
CA LEU A 122 4.21 -6.46 -11.84
C LEU A 122 3.90 -7.64 -12.77
N ALA A 123 3.55 -8.80 -12.22
CA ALA A 123 3.10 -9.93 -13.04
C ALA A 123 1.83 -9.56 -13.86
N ALA A 124 0.98 -8.70 -13.32
CA ALA A 124 -0.15 -8.12 -14.03
C ALA A 124 0.25 -7.34 -15.30
N SER A 125 1.48 -6.79 -15.36
CA SER A 125 1.98 -6.06 -16.54
C SER A 125 2.36 -6.95 -17.71
N ILE A 126 2.38 -8.28 -17.54
CA ILE A 126 2.66 -9.22 -18.65
C ILE A 126 1.48 -9.28 -19.62
N ASN A 127 0.26 -9.12 -19.12
CA ASN A 127 -0.93 -9.09 -19.97
C ASN A 127 -1.15 -7.68 -20.53
N PRO A 128 -1.06 -7.48 -21.87
CA PRO A 128 -1.23 -6.15 -22.48
C PRO A 128 -2.64 -5.57 -22.34
N LEU A 129 -3.64 -6.39 -21.98
CA LEU A 129 -5.01 -5.91 -21.71
C LEU A 129 -5.16 -5.29 -20.33
N ASN A 130 -4.22 -5.52 -19.41
CA ASN A 130 -4.28 -4.95 -18.08
C ASN A 130 -3.79 -3.50 -18.10
N ASP A 131 -4.66 -2.57 -17.74
CA ASP A 131 -4.30 -1.15 -17.56
C ASP A 131 -3.56 -0.91 -16.25
N HIS A 132 -2.32 -1.40 -16.18
CA HIS A 132 -1.44 -1.15 -15.05
C HIS A 132 -0.86 0.27 -15.05
N TRP A 133 -1.11 1.08 -16.09
CA TRP A 133 -0.64 2.47 -16.15
C TRP A 133 -1.42 3.34 -15.17
N THR A 134 -2.75 3.18 -15.13
CA THR A 134 -3.61 3.84 -14.15
C THR A 134 -3.19 3.53 -12.70
N LEU A 135 -2.78 2.29 -12.41
CA LEU A 135 -2.26 1.94 -11.07
C LEU A 135 -0.98 2.72 -10.75
N ARG A 136 -0.05 2.85 -11.71
CA ARG A 136 1.23 3.55 -11.52
C ARG A 136 1.00 5.05 -11.32
N ASP A 137 0.09 5.66 -12.08
CA ASP A 137 -0.29 7.07 -11.89
C ASP A 137 -0.88 7.30 -10.50
N TYR A 138 -1.81 6.42 -10.09
CA TYR A 138 -2.40 6.51 -8.76
C TYR A 138 -1.37 6.33 -7.65
N ALA A 139 -0.44 5.37 -7.80
CA ALA A 139 0.65 5.17 -6.85
C ALA A 139 1.58 6.40 -6.76
N ALA A 140 1.94 7.01 -7.88
CA ALA A 140 2.75 8.24 -7.92
C ALA A 140 2.05 9.41 -7.23
N MET A 141 0.75 9.62 -7.50
CA MET A 141 -0.05 10.64 -6.81
C MET A 141 -0.15 10.37 -5.31
N LEU A 142 -0.30 9.11 -4.91
CA LEU A 142 -0.37 8.74 -3.50
C LEU A 142 0.97 8.96 -2.80
N LEU A 143 2.10 8.65 -3.45
CA LEU A 143 3.45 8.93 -2.95
C LEU A 143 3.64 10.43 -2.69
N SER A 144 3.25 11.27 -3.66
CA SER A 144 3.27 12.72 -3.50
C SER A 144 2.41 13.19 -2.33
N ARG A 145 1.20 12.64 -2.19
CA ARG A 145 0.33 12.97 -1.06
C ARG A 145 0.97 12.62 0.29
N ILE A 146 1.59 11.44 0.43
CA ILE A 146 2.32 11.05 1.64
C ILE A 146 3.41 12.06 1.96
N PHE A 147 4.19 12.45 0.95
CA PHE A 147 5.28 13.41 1.11
C PHE A 147 4.77 14.77 1.60
N TRP A 148 3.71 15.30 1.01
CA TRP A 148 3.18 16.62 1.37
C TRP A 148 2.38 16.64 2.68
N SER A 149 1.72 15.54 3.06
CA SER A 149 0.91 15.50 4.29
C SER A 149 1.69 15.03 5.53
N HIS A 150 2.78 14.28 5.34
CA HIS A 150 3.60 13.71 6.43
C HIS A 150 5.07 14.12 6.31
N GLY A 151 5.34 15.31 5.74
CA GLY A 151 6.68 15.77 5.36
C GLY A 151 7.76 15.65 6.45
N ASP A 152 7.44 15.96 7.71
CA ASP A 152 8.40 15.82 8.81
C ASP A 152 8.85 14.36 9.00
N LEU A 153 7.92 13.41 8.93
CA LEU A 153 8.18 11.97 9.03
C LEU A 153 8.90 11.41 7.80
N VAL A 154 8.71 12.04 6.64
CA VAL A 154 9.22 11.58 5.34
C VAL A 154 10.48 12.35 4.92
N SER A 155 10.85 13.42 5.62
CA SER A 155 12.02 14.26 5.32
C SER A 155 13.32 13.44 5.19
N GLY A 156 13.55 12.51 6.11
CA GLY A 156 14.68 11.57 6.05
C GLY A 156 14.58 10.49 4.98
N LEU A 157 13.40 10.30 4.38
CA LEU A 157 13.15 9.33 3.29
C LEU A 157 13.16 9.98 1.90
N TYR A 158 13.00 11.30 1.81
CA TYR A 158 12.90 12.01 0.53
C TYR A 158 14.09 11.72 -0.39
N HIS A 159 15.31 11.84 0.14
CA HIS A 159 16.51 11.53 -0.60
C HIS A 159 16.54 10.07 -1.08
N GLN A 160 16.07 9.12 -0.25
CA GLN A 160 16.00 7.71 -0.62
C GLN A 160 14.96 7.43 -1.71
N ILE A 161 13.82 8.12 -1.66
CA ILE A 161 12.77 8.06 -2.69
C ILE A 161 13.33 8.58 -4.02
N LEU A 162 13.94 9.77 -4.02
CA LEU A 162 14.55 10.35 -5.22
C LEU A 162 15.65 9.46 -5.80
N LEU A 163 16.55 8.96 -4.96
CA LEU A 163 17.59 8.02 -5.39
C LEU A 163 16.99 6.75 -6.01
N SER A 164 15.88 6.26 -5.47
CA SER A 164 15.21 5.07 -6.02
C SER A 164 14.62 5.35 -7.41
N LEU A 165 13.96 6.50 -7.59
CA LEU A 165 13.44 6.92 -8.90
C LEU A 165 14.58 7.15 -9.90
N GLN A 166 15.64 7.84 -9.50
CA GLN A 166 16.82 8.09 -10.33
C GLN A 166 17.50 6.79 -10.76
N LYS A 167 17.64 5.81 -9.85
CA LYS A 167 18.21 4.50 -10.19
C LYS A 167 17.40 3.77 -11.26
N VAL A 168 16.07 3.85 -11.21
CA VAL A 168 15.23 3.25 -12.25
C VAL A 168 15.43 3.94 -13.59
N LEU A 169 15.51 5.27 -13.62
CA LEU A 169 15.71 6.03 -14.86
C LEU A 169 17.12 5.87 -15.47
N ALA A 170 18.12 5.62 -14.63
CA ALA A 170 19.50 5.44 -15.06
C ALA A 170 19.81 4.00 -15.53
N ASP A 171 18.90 3.05 -15.32
CA ASP A 171 19.09 1.64 -15.63
C ASP A 171 18.47 1.30 -16.99
N PRO A 172 19.27 1.19 -18.08
CA PRO A 172 18.75 0.98 -19.42
C PRO A 172 18.13 -0.42 -19.63
N VAL A 173 18.35 -1.37 -18.71
CA VAL A 173 17.77 -2.72 -18.81
C VAL A 173 16.46 -2.87 -18.04
N ARG A 174 16.05 -1.87 -17.26
CA ARG A 174 14.73 -1.85 -16.61
C ARG A 174 13.61 -1.77 -17.66
N PRO A 175 12.47 -2.46 -17.46
CA PRO A 175 11.33 -2.35 -18.37
C PRO A 175 10.79 -0.93 -18.49
N LEU A 176 10.14 -0.61 -19.61
CA LEU A 176 9.54 0.71 -19.85
C LEU A 176 8.46 1.07 -18.82
N CYS A 177 7.74 0.09 -18.28
CA CYS A 177 6.74 0.33 -17.24
C CYS A 177 7.36 0.84 -15.93
N SER A 178 8.57 0.37 -15.59
CA SER A 178 9.35 0.89 -14.45
C SER A 178 9.78 2.32 -14.71
N HIS A 179 10.31 2.60 -15.91
CA HIS A 179 10.71 3.96 -16.31
C HIS A 179 9.54 4.93 -16.27
N TYR A 180 8.39 4.55 -16.84
CA TYR A 180 7.16 5.33 -16.76
C TYR A 180 6.81 5.67 -15.31
N GLY A 181 6.76 4.64 -14.45
CA GLY A 181 6.51 4.79 -13.02
C GLY A 181 7.46 5.79 -12.34
N ALA A 182 8.74 5.76 -12.69
CA ALA A 182 9.73 6.68 -12.17
C ALA A 182 9.51 8.12 -12.66
N VAL A 183 9.17 8.30 -13.95
CA VAL A 183 8.84 9.61 -14.53
C VAL A 183 7.60 10.21 -13.85
N VAL A 184 6.49 9.47 -13.78
CA VAL A 184 5.26 9.97 -13.15
C VAL A 184 5.45 10.19 -11.64
N GLY A 185 6.28 9.37 -10.99
CA GLY A 185 6.69 9.55 -9.59
C GLY A 185 7.42 10.88 -9.37
N LEU A 186 8.44 11.18 -10.18
CA LEU A 186 9.16 12.46 -10.12
C LEU A 186 8.24 13.64 -10.43
N HIS A 187 7.42 13.52 -11.47
CA HIS A 187 6.45 14.55 -11.84
C HIS A 187 5.48 14.84 -10.68
N ALA A 188 4.96 13.80 -10.02
CA ALA A 188 4.03 13.95 -8.90
C ALA A 188 4.69 14.57 -7.66
N LEU A 189 5.95 14.25 -7.37
CA LEU A 189 6.71 14.89 -6.28
C LEU A 189 6.92 16.39 -6.53
N GLY A 190 7.00 16.78 -7.81
CA GLY A 190 7.16 18.16 -8.23
C GLY A 190 8.59 18.67 -8.07
N TRP A 191 8.78 19.94 -8.43
CA TRP A 191 10.04 20.68 -8.32
C TRP A 191 9.87 21.78 -7.26
N LYS A 192 10.83 21.88 -6.34
CA LYS A 192 11.06 23.06 -5.50
C LYS A 192 12.54 23.36 -5.53
#